data_AF-A0A380K0A7-F1
#
_entry.id   AF-A0A380K0A7-F1
#
_cell.length_a   1.000
_cell.length_b   1.000
_cell.length_c   1.000
_cell.angle_alpha   90.00
_cell.angle_beta   90.00
_cell.angle_gamma   90.00
#
_symmetry.space_group_name_H-M   'P 1'
#
loop_
_entity.id
_entity.type
_entity.pdbx_description
1 polymer ?
#
loop_
_entity_poly.entity_id
_entity_poly.type
_entity_poly.pdbx_seq_one_letter_code
_entity_poly.pdbx_strand_id
1 'polypeptide(L)'
;MDNTTHVTVNSLVDELSDYARLDTSSKLYEGIISDFIDGVGLPDICERHTLNKNIQLAERTIRGKLKEIFKDNTLVDADVINNIMVTYFRLLFFQMLVEGEKELVKFRKNNRIVRLTGRSSFIEGAERYLGNLPYGLLVHLIPQNYLFSYYVQGSNATKFVNMMTRVENRGIRYKDFGKELGFWGETLDDYIDKQLEKMNIKVSNGYLIDSKTKQRLTFLEEKKLEAVGEVG
;
A
#
# COMPACT_ATOMS: atom_id res chain seq x y z
N MET A 1 -1.39 -0.14 -29.78
CA MET A 1 -2.31 -0.46 -28.67
C MET A 1 -1.54 -0.17 -27.39
N ASP A 2 -2.00 0.82 -26.61
CA ASP A 2 -1.35 1.18 -25.35
C ASP A 2 -1.78 0.12 -24.32
N ASN A 3 -0.91 -0.86 -24.05
CA ASN A 3 -1.23 -2.00 -23.20
C ASN A 3 -1.26 -1.54 -21.73
N THR A 4 -2.40 -0.99 -21.32
CA THR A 4 -2.67 -0.45 -19.98
C THR A 4 -3.63 -1.36 -19.26
N THR A 5 -3.21 -1.87 -18.12
CA THR A 5 -4.01 -2.71 -17.23
C THR A 5 -4.73 -1.81 -16.25
N HIS A 6 -6.06 -1.91 -16.24
CA HIS A 6 -6.91 -1.23 -15.28
C HIS A 6 -6.97 -2.05 -13.99
N VAL A 7 -6.62 -1.44 -12.87
CA VAL A 7 -6.63 -2.07 -11.55
C VAL A 7 -7.69 -1.40 -10.70
N THR A 8 -8.69 -2.17 -10.29
CA THR A 8 -9.76 -1.74 -9.38
C THR A 8 -9.62 -2.44 -8.04
N VAL A 9 -10.29 -1.91 -7.02
CA VAL A 9 -10.46 -2.61 -5.72
C VAL A 9 -11.07 -3.99 -5.96
N ASN A 10 -12.15 -4.08 -6.75
CA ASN A 10 -12.83 -5.35 -7.03
C ASN A 10 -11.89 -6.36 -7.70
N SER A 11 -11.11 -5.96 -8.70
CA SER A 11 -10.17 -6.88 -9.35
C SER A 11 -9.09 -7.43 -8.40
N LEU A 12 -8.65 -6.63 -7.43
CA LEU A 12 -7.68 -7.08 -6.42
C LEU A 12 -8.33 -8.01 -5.39
N VAL A 13 -9.58 -7.72 -4.99
CA VAL A 13 -10.38 -8.57 -4.10
C VAL A 13 -10.71 -9.90 -4.76
N ASP A 14 -11.06 -9.90 -6.05
CA ASP A 14 -11.33 -11.10 -6.83
C ASP A 14 -10.06 -11.97 -6.93
N GLU A 15 -8.90 -11.36 -7.21
CA GLU A 15 -7.62 -12.07 -7.25
C GLU A 15 -7.25 -12.69 -5.88
N LEU A 16 -7.44 -11.96 -4.78
CA LEU A 16 -7.26 -12.51 -3.43
C LEU A 16 -8.27 -13.63 -3.12
N SER A 17 -9.51 -13.49 -3.58
CA SER A 17 -10.56 -14.49 -3.39
C SER A 17 -10.27 -15.79 -4.16
N ASP A 18 -9.69 -15.67 -5.36
CA ASP A 18 -9.20 -16.83 -6.10
C ASP A 18 -8.03 -17.51 -5.37
N TYR A 19 -7.15 -16.73 -4.74
CA TYR A 19 -6.13 -17.31 -3.86
C TYR A 19 -6.74 -18.01 -2.64
N ALA A 20 -7.79 -17.48 -2.02
CA ALA A 20 -8.45 -18.13 -0.88
C ALA A 20 -8.92 -19.56 -1.21
N ARG A 21 -9.28 -19.82 -2.47
CA ARG A 21 -9.74 -21.14 -2.95
C ARG A 21 -8.61 -22.16 -3.16
N LEU A 22 -7.34 -21.74 -3.13
CA LEU A 22 -6.20 -22.64 -3.33
C LEU A 22 -6.00 -23.64 -2.18
N ASP A 23 -6.45 -23.28 -0.97
CA ASP A 23 -6.44 -24.19 0.18
C ASP A 23 -7.60 -23.89 1.12
N THR A 24 -8.74 -24.53 0.84
CA THR A 24 -9.94 -24.43 1.68
C THR A 24 -9.90 -25.33 2.92
N SER A 25 -8.79 -26.05 3.14
CA SER A 25 -8.66 -26.95 4.31
C SER A 25 -8.07 -26.24 5.53
N SER A 26 -7.33 -25.15 5.30
CA SER A 26 -6.68 -24.35 6.33
C SER A 26 -7.51 -23.14 6.73
N LYS A 27 -8.23 -23.22 7.87
CA LYS A 27 -8.95 -22.08 8.45
C LYS A 27 -8.06 -20.86 8.69
N LEU A 28 -6.78 -21.09 9.01
CA LEU A 28 -5.81 -20.02 9.20
C LEU A 28 -5.50 -19.32 7.87
N TYR A 29 -5.35 -20.07 6.78
CA TYR A 29 -5.12 -19.50 5.46
C TYR A 29 -6.31 -18.64 5.03
N GLU A 30 -7.52 -19.20 5.10
CA GLU A 30 -8.76 -18.48 4.79
C GLU A 30 -8.89 -17.21 5.63
N GLY A 31 -8.59 -17.28 6.93
CA GLY A 31 -8.59 -16.12 7.82
C GLY A 31 -7.59 -15.03 7.43
N ILE A 32 -6.36 -15.40 7.06
CA ILE A 32 -5.34 -14.43 6.61
C ILE A 32 -5.77 -13.76 5.30
N ILE A 33 -6.29 -14.52 4.33
CA ILE A 33 -6.74 -13.96 3.05
C ILE A 33 -7.99 -13.09 3.24
N SER A 34 -8.90 -13.46 4.14
CA SER A 34 -10.04 -12.61 4.51
C SER A 34 -9.57 -11.27 5.09
N ASP A 35 -8.62 -11.29 6.02
CA ASP A 35 -8.06 -10.05 6.58
C ASP A 35 -7.33 -9.21 5.51
N PHE A 36 -6.69 -9.85 4.51
CA PHE A 36 -6.12 -9.14 3.37
C PHE A 36 -7.19 -8.41 2.54
N ILE A 37 -8.30 -9.08 2.26
CA ILE A 37 -9.45 -8.50 1.54
C ILE A 37 -10.05 -7.33 2.32
N ASP A 38 -10.15 -7.46 3.64
CA ASP A 38 -10.66 -6.42 4.54
C ASP A 38 -9.68 -5.24 4.71
N GLY A 39 -8.48 -5.31 4.11
CA GLY A 39 -7.47 -4.24 4.16
C GLY A 39 -6.83 -4.09 5.54
N VAL A 40 -6.78 -5.16 6.34
CA VAL A 40 -6.21 -5.15 7.68
C VAL A 40 -4.69 -5.06 7.58
N GLY A 41 -4.06 -4.24 8.41
CA GLY A 41 -2.60 -4.12 8.46
C GLY A 41 -1.93 -5.39 8.98
N LEU A 42 -0.78 -5.77 8.40
CA LEU A 42 -0.05 -7.00 8.78
C LEU A 42 0.16 -7.19 10.29
N PRO A 43 0.48 -6.14 11.10
CA PRO A 43 0.58 -6.29 12.55
C PRO A 43 -0.69 -6.85 13.20
N ASP A 44 -1.86 -6.33 12.83
CA ASP A 44 -3.15 -6.71 13.40
C ASP A 44 -3.55 -8.12 12.93
N ILE A 45 -3.18 -8.50 11.70
CA ILE A 45 -3.38 -9.87 11.20
C ILE A 45 -2.57 -10.85 12.05
N CYS A 46 -1.30 -10.53 12.36
CA CYS A 46 -0.51 -11.37 13.24
C CYS A 46 -1.15 -11.51 14.64
N GLU A 47 -1.72 -10.43 15.18
CA GLU A 47 -2.42 -10.45 16.47
C GLU A 47 -3.70 -11.31 16.41
N ARG A 48 -4.60 -11.06 15.45
CA ARG A 48 -5.87 -11.78 15.26
C ARG A 48 -5.68 -13.29 15.15
N HIS A 49 -4.65 -13.72 14.42
CA HIS A 49 -4.36 -15.13 14.17
C HIS A 49 -3.35 -15.74 15.16
N THR A 50 -3.01 -15.02 16.24
CA THR A 50 -2.05 -15.47 17.26
C THR A 50 -0.71 -15.95 16.65
N LEU A 51 -0.27 -15.27 15.58
CA LEU A 51 1.00 -15.53 14.92
C LEU A 51 2.15 -14.94 15.75
N ASN A 52 3.38 -15.41 15.49
CA ASN A 52 4.57 -15.16 16.32
C ASN A 52 4.72 -13.69 16.80
N LYS A 53 5.17 -13.54 18.05
CA LYS A 53 5.33 -12.31 18.87
C LYS A 53 6.18 -11.21 18.25
N ASN A 54 6.97 -11.49 17.21
CA ASN A 54 7.74 -10.45 16.54
C ASN A 54 6.86 -9.75 15.48
N ILE A 55 5.88 -8.99 15.96
CA ILE A 55 4.99 -8.12 15.16
C ILE A 55 5.80 -7.15 14.29
N GLN A 56 7.02 -6.79 14.73
CA GLN A 56 7.94 -5.93 13.97
C GLN A 56 8.42 -6.57 12.66
N LEU A 57 8.21 -7.89 12.50
CA LEU A 57 8.50 -8.67 11.31
C LEU A 57 7.22 -9.30 10.72
N ALA A 58 6.04 -8.70 10.91
CA ALA A 58 4.74 -9.26 10.52
C ALA A 58 4.70 -9.80 9.08
N GLU A 59 5.25 -9.06 8.11
CA GLU A 59 5.35 -9.53 6.72
C GLU A 59 6.11 -10.86 6.60
N ARG A 60 7.26 -10.98 7.27
CA ARG A 60 8.07 -12.21 7.27
C ARG A 60 7.32 -13.35 7.96
N THR A 61 6.63 -13.07 9.06
CA THR A 61 5.83 -14.05 9.80
C THR A 61 4.71 -14.60 8.92
N ILE A 62 3.94 -13.73 8.26
CA ILE A 62 2.85 -14.15 7.37
C ILE A 62 3.39 -14.90 6.16
N ARG A 63 4.43 -14.39 5.48
CA ARG A 63 5.09 -15.12 4.38
C ARG A 63 5.60 -16.49 4.81
N GLY A 64 6.21 -16.60 5.99
CA GLY A 64 6.66 -17.86 6.54
C GLY A 64 5.50 -18.83 6.74
N LYS A 65 4.36 -18.33 7.25
CA LYS A 65 3.20 -19.17 7.48
C LYS A 65 2.55 -19.65 6.18
N LEU A 66 2.44 -18.77 5.18
CA LEU A 66 1.98 -19.13 3.84
C LEU A 66 2.91 -20.18 3.20
N LYS A 67 4.23 -20.07 3.40
CA LYS A 67 5.20 -21.09 2.92
C LYS A 67 5.00 -22.44 3.58
N GLU A 68 4.70 -22.48 4.88
CA GLU A 68 4.40 -23.72 5.59
C GLU A 68 3.13 -24.39 5.04
N ILE A 69 2.08 -23.59 4.79
CA ILE A 69 0.81 -24.07 4.24
C ILE A 69 1.00 -24.70 2.86
N PHE A 70 1.74 -24.02 1.97
CA PHE A 70 1.96 -24.51 0.61
C PHE A 70 3.15 -25.46 0.46
N LYS A 71 3.84 -25.83 1.55
CA LYS A 71 5.12 -26.56 1.50
C LYS A 71 5.06 -27.84 0.67
N ASP A 72 3.96 -28.58 0.79
CA ASP A 72 3.76 -29.88 0.14
C ASP A 72 2.80 -29.79 -1.06
N ASN A 73 2.37 -28.59 -1.44
CA ASN A 73 1.42 -28.38 -2.53
C ASN A 73 2.18 -28.16 -3.85
N THR A 74 2.39 -29.23 -4.61
CA THR A 74 3.11 -29.22 -5.89
C THR A 74 2.35 -28.56 -7.04
N LEU A 75 1.06 -28.25 -6.85
CA LEU A 75 0.22 -27.56 -7.83
C LEU A 75 0.30 -26.03 -7.69
N VAL A 76 0.98 -25.55 -6.67
CA VAL A 76 1.08 -24.13 -6.35
C VAL A 76 2.37 -23.56 -6.94
N ASP A 77 2.24 -22.50 -7.73
CA ASP A 77 3.36 -21.76 -8.31
C ASP A 77 4.32 -21.27 -7.22
N ALA A 78 5.63 -21.36 -7.46
CA ALA A 78 6.68 -20.83 -6.59
C ALA A 78 6.49 -19.33 -6.29
N ASP A 79 5.86 -18.59 -7.19
CA ASP A 79 5.56 -17.17 -7.05
C ASP A 79 4.24 -16.86 -6.32
N VAL A 80 3.42 -17.86 -5.96
CA VAL A 80 2.06 -17.59 -5.43
C VAL A 80 2.07 -16.65 -4.23
N ILE A 81 3.02 -16.86 -3.31
CA ILE A 81 3.10 -16.09 -2.07
C ILE A 81 3.51 -14.65 -2.39
N ASN A 82 4.39 -14.47 -3.39
CA ASN A 82 4.75 -13.14 -3.85
C ASN A 82 3.55 -12.45 -4.50
N ASN A 83 2.78 -13.15 -5.33
CA ASN A 83 1.60 -12.58 -5.98
C ASN A 83 0.53 -12.20 -4.95
N ILE A 84 0.20 -13.09 -3.99
CA ILE A 84 -0.70 -12.79 -2.86
C ILE A 84 -0.28 -11.52 -2.14
N MET A 85 1.00 -11.42 -1.75
CA MET A 85 1.50 -10.26 -1.01
C MET A 85 1.49 -8.98 -1.86
N VAL A 86 1.82 -9.07 -3.15
CA VAL A 86 1.77 -7.94 -4.08
C VAL A 86 0.33 -7.44 -4.23
N THR A 87 -0.63 -8.34 -4.45
CA THR A 87 -2.06 -8.01 -4.58
C THR A 87 -2.59 -7.39 -3.29
N TYR A 88 -2.24 -7.96 -2.13
CA TYR A 88 -2.56 -7.38 -0.82
C TYR A 88 -2.01 -5.96 -0.67
N PHE A 89 -0.72 -5.72 -0.95
CA PHE A 89 -0.16 -4.37 -0.81
C PHE A 89 -0.79 -3.38 -1.79
N ARG A 90 -1.10 -3.81 -3.02
CA ARG A 90 -1.83 -2.97 -3.99
C ARG A 90 -3.22 -2.60 -3.48
N LEU A 91 -3.92 -3.52 -2.82
CA LEU A 91 -5.22 -3.27 -2.21
C LEU A 91 -5.09 -2.33 -1.01
N LEU A 92 -4.17 -2.62 -0.09
CA LEU A 92 -3.92 -1.83 1.11
C LEU A 92 -3.54 -0.37 0.80
N PHE A 93 -2.73 -0.16 -0.24
CA PHE A 93 -2.28 1.17 -0.67
C PHE A 93 -3.06 1.74 -1.86
N PHE A 94 -4.22 1.16 -2.22
CA PHE A 94 -4.96 1.54 -3.42
C PHE A 94 -5.21 3.05 -3.52
N GLN A 95 -5.69 3.67 -2.43
CA GLN A 95 -5.97 5.11 -2.42
C GLN A 95 -4.71 5.97 -2.54
N MET A 96 -3.57 5.52 -2.00
CA MET A 96 -2.28 6.19 -2.19
C MET A 96 -1.86 6.16 -3.67
N LEU A 97 -2.05 5.02 -4.34
CA LEU A 97 -1.75 4.85 -5.76
C LEU A 97 -2.63 5.75 -6.63
N VAL A 98 -3.93 5.84 -6.32
CA VAL A 98 -4.88 6.75 -6.99
C VAL A 98 -4.45 8.21 -6.87
N GLU A 99 -4.16 8.69 -5.66
CA GLU A 99 -3.76 10.09 -5.45
C GLU A 99 -2.42 10.42 -6.11
N GLY A 100 -1.45 9.51 -6.04
CA GLY A 100 -0.19 9.66 -6.78
C GLY A 100 -0.39 9.69 -8.30
N GLU A 101 -1.26 8.83 -8.86
CA GLU A 101 -1.55 8.82 -10.29
C GLU A 101 -2.27 10.09 -10.76
N LYS A 102 -3.16 10.68 -9.94
CA LYS A 102 -3.80 11.97 -10.25
C LYS A 102 -2.76 13.07 -10.47
N GLU A 103 -1.73 13.13 -9.63
CA GLU A 103 -0.64 14.09 -9.81
C GLU A 103 0.24 13.76 -11.03
N LEU A 104 0.48 12.49 -11.32
CA LEU A 104 1.11 12.08 -12.58
C LEU A 104 0.33 12.56 -13.81
N VAL A 105 -1.00 12.46 -13.81
CA VAL A 105 -1.86 12.95 -14.90
C VAL A 105 -1.68 14.46 -15.08
N LYS A 106 -1.69 15.24 -13.98
CA LYS A 106 -1.47 16.70 -14.03
C LYS A 106 -0.08 17.03 -14.56
N PHE A 107 0.94 16.33 -14.06
CA PHE A 107 2.32 16.47 -14.51
C PHE A 107 2.46 16.25 -16.03
N ARG A 108 1.85 15.18 -16.58
CA ARG A 108 1.87 14.90 -18.02
C ARG A 108 1.16 15.97 -18.86
N LYS A 109 0.08 16.56 -18.34
CA LYS A 109 -0.62 17.68 -19.01
C LYS A 109 0.25 18.93 -19.11
N ASN A 110 1.00 19.23 -18.05
CA ASN A 110 1.80 20.45 -17.96
C ASN A 110 3.19 20.33 -18.62
N ASN A 111 3.75 19.11 -18.71
CA ASN A 111 5.13 18.88 -19.15
C ASN A 111 5.23 18.09 -20.47
N ARG A 112 4.34 18.36 -21.44
CA ARG A 112 4.26 17.66 -22.74
C ARG A 112 5.59 17.56 -23.52
N ILE A 113 6.61 18.34 -23.18
CA ILE A 113 7.83 18.55 -23.96
C ILE A 113 9.10 17.99 -23.27
N VAL A 114 9.11 17.72 -21.96
CA VAL A 114 10.33 17.31 -21.23
C VAL A 114 10.18 15.89 -20.65
N ARG A 115 11.16 15.01 -20.93
CA ARG A 115 11.30 13.69 -20.28
C ARG A 115 11.76 13.84 -18.82
N LEU A 116 10.92 14.46 -17.99
CA LEU A 116 11.13 14.50 -16.55
C LEU A 116 10.59 13.20 -15.92
N THR A 117 11.26 12.72 -14.87
CA THR A 117 10.79 11.57 -14.10
C THR A 117 9.57 12.00 -13.30
N GLY A 118 8.40 11.43 -13.59
CA GLY A 118 7.17 11.75 -12.85
C GLY A 118 7.18 11.35 -11.37
N ARG A 119 8.27 10.76 -10.86
CA ARG A 119 8.36 10.27 -9.48
C ARG A 119 8.00 11.35 -8.47
N SER A 120 8.59 12.54 -8.55
CA SER A 120 8.30 13.61 -7.58
C SER A 120 6.83 14.02 -7.56
N SER A 121 6.16 14.05 -8.72
CA SER A 121 4.72 14.32 -8.79
C SER A 121 3.90 13.18 -8.19
N PHE A 122 4.28 11.91 -8.43
CA PHE A 122 3.62 10.79 -7.78
C PHE A 122 3.75 10.87 -6.25
N ILE A 123 4.97 11.11 -5.76
CA ILE A 123 5.27 11.26 -4.33
C ILE A 123 4.41 12.36 -3.73
N GLU A 124 4.29 13.53 -4.37
CA GLU A 124 3.45 14.62 -3.87
C GLU A 124 1.98 14.18 -3.63
N GLY A 125 1.41 13.41 -4.56
CA GLY A 125 0.06 12.87 -4.41
C GLY A 125 -0.04 11.85 -3.28
N ALA A 126 0.92 10.93 -3.21
CA ALA A 126 1.00 9.90 -2.18
C ALA A 126 1.18 10.51 -0.77
N GLU A 127 2.11 11.45 -0.60
CA GLU A 127 2.33 12.19 0.66
C GLU A 127 1.07 12.96 1.08
N ARG A 128 0.36 13.58 0.13
CA ARG A 128 -0.88 14.30 0.42
C ARG A 128 -1.96 13.36 0.95
N TYR A 129 -2.08 12.16 0.39
CA TYR A 129 -3.00 11.14 0.91
C TYR A 129 -2.60 10.72 2.33
N LEU A 130 -1.39 10.16 2.48
CA LEU A 130 -0.89 9.63 3.75
C LEU A 130 -0.93 10.70 4.84
N GLY A 131 -0.45 11.91 4.53
CA GLY A 131 -0.38 13.05 5.44
C GLY A 131 -1.75 13.52 5.96
N ASN A 132 -2.85 13.20 5.29
CA ASN A 132 -4.19 13.55 5.76
C ASN A 132 -4.88 12.42 6.54
N LEU A 133 -4.28 11.23 6.65
CA LEU A 133 -4.86 10.13 7.41
C LEU A 133 -4.82 10.42 8.92
N PRO A 134 -5.88 10.06 9.66
CA PRO A 134 -5.83 9.99 11.11
C PRO A 134 -4.93 8.82 11.55
N TYR A 135 -4.39 8.90 12.76
CA TYR A 135 -3.47 7.90 13.29
C TYR A 135 -4.01 6.46 13.24
N GLY A 136 -5.28 6.25 13.61
CA GLY A 136 -5.90 4.92 13.60
C GLY A 136 -5.90 4.26 12.22
N LEU A 137 -6.02 5.04 11.13
CA LEU A 137 -5.91 4.50 9.78
C LEU A 137 -4.46 4.38 9.31
N LEU A 138 -3.60 5.30 9.74
CA LEU A 138 -2.19 5.29 9.37
C LEU A 138 -1.47 4.03 9.86
N VAL A 139 -1.76 3.55 11.08
CA VAL A 139 -1.05 2.41 11.67
C VAL A 139 -1.31 1.08 10.95
N HIS A 140 -2.42 0.97 10.22
CA HIS A 140 -2.67 -0.17 9.33
C HIS A 140 -1.76 -0.16 8.10
N LEU A 141 -1.33 1.02 7.65
CA LEU A 141 -0.43 1.19 6.51
C LEU A 141 1.03 1.16 6.94
N ILE A 142 1.37 1.93 7.97
CA ILE A 142 2.73 2.13 8.49
C ILE A 142 2.81 1.52 9.89
N PRO A 143 3.53 0.39 10.07
CA PRO A 143 3.65 -0.24 11.37
C PRO A 143 4.14 0.75 12.43
N GLN A 144 3.46 0.79 13.58
CA GLN A 144 3.74 1.73 14.67
C GLN A 144 5.21 1.71 15.13
N ASN A 145 5.81 0.53 15.22
CA ASN A 145 7.22 0.37 15.58
C ASN A 145 8.16 0.99 14.54
N TYR A 146 7.82 0.90 13.25
CA TYR A 146 8.59 1.54 12.19
C TYR A 146 8.47 3.06 12.30
N LEU A 147 7.24 3.55 12.43
CA LEU A 147 6.93 4.97 12.60
C LEU A 147 7.71 5.59 13.79
N PHE A 148 7.79 4.88 14.92
CA PHE A 148 8.44 5.38 16.13
C PHE A 148 9.95 5.17 16.19
N SER A 149 10.53 4.33 15.33
CA SER A 149 11.99 4.18 15.26
C SER A 149 12.72 5.45 14.80
N TYR A 150 11.99 6.39 14.17
CA TYR A 150 12.51 7.68 13.73
C TYR A 150 12.47 8.76 14.81
N TYR A 151 11.74 8.52 15.90
CA TYR A 151 11.70 9.44 17.02
C TYR A 151 13.05 9.40 17.76
N VAL A 152 13.75 10.54 17.78
CA VAL A 152 15.14 10.64 18.24
C VAL A 152 15.34 10.01 19.63
N GLN A 153 16.22 9.01 19.72
CA GLN A 153 16.64 8.41 20.99
C GLN A 153 17.27 9.48 21.89
N GLY A 154 16.65 9.77 23.03
CA GLY A 154 17.07 10.83 23.97
C GLY A 154 16.06 11.98 24.12
N SER A 155 15.01 12.00 23.31
CA SER A 155 13.87 12.90 23.48
C SER A 155 13.06 12.56 24.74
N ASN A 156 12.63 13.59 25.47
CA ASN A 156 11.90 13.47 26.73
C ASN A 156 10.67 12.54 26.55
N ALA A 157 10.61 11.43 27.29
CA ALA A 157 9.48 10.49 27.25
C ALA A 157 8.13 11.18 27.48
N THR A 158 8.11 12.24 28.29
CA THR A 158 6.92 13.10 28.51
C THR A 158 6.46 13.77 27.22
N LYS A 159 7.39 14.23 26.36
CA LYS A 159 7.02 14.82 25.06
C LYS A 159 6.41 13.78 24.13
N PHE A 160 6.95 12.56 24.12
CA PHE A 160 6.41 11.46 23.34
C PHE A 160 4.99 11.10 23.80
N VAL A 161 4.80 10.89 25.11
CA VAL A 161 3.48 10.59 25.68
C VAL A 161 2.49 11.70 25.38
N ASN A 162 2.87 12.96 25.58
CA ASN A 162 1.99 14.11 25.28
C ASN A 162 1.60 14.19 23.79
N MET A 163 2.53 13.87 22.88
CA MET A 163 2.24 13.78 21.46
C MET A 163 1.25 12.63 21.17
N MET A 164 1.48 11.44 21.73
CA MET A 164 0.58 10.30 21.54
C MET A 164 -0.83 10.58 22.09
N THR A 165 -0.92 11.12 23.31
CA THR A 165 -2.21 11.53 23.90
C THR A 165 -2.93 12.58 23.03
N ARG A 166 -2.20 13.51 22.41
CA ARG A 166 -2.79 14.47 21.46
C ARG A 166 -3.31 13.76 20.20
N VAL A 167 -2.51 12.87 19.63
CA VAL A 167 -2.80 12.18 18.38
C VAL A 167 -4.03 11.28 18.53
N GLU A 168 -4.11 10.51 19.60
CA GLU A 168 -5.23 9.60 19.89
C GLU A 168 -6.52 10.36 20.21
N ASN A 169 -6.46 11.44 21.01
CA ASN A 169 -7.66 12.12 21.49
C ASN A 169 -8.21 13.19 20.53
N ARG A 170 -7.44 13.64 19.53
CA ARG A 170 -7.82 14.80 18.69
C ARG A 170 -7.92 14.50 17.19
N GLY A 171 -7.79 13.23 16.78
CA GLY A 171 -7.86 12.85 15.37
C GLY A 171 -6.83 13.61 14.51
N ILE A 172 -5.65 13.87 15.06
CA ILE A 172 -4.60 14.66 14.38
C ILE A 172 -4.16 13.93 13.12
N ARG A 173 -3.98 14.70 12.04
CA ARG A 173 -3.54 14.16 10.76
C ARG A 173 -2.05 13.88 10.78
N TYR A 174 -1.63 12.85 10.07
CA TYR A 174 -0.23 12.42 10.02
C TYR A 174 0.76 13.53 9.67
N LYS A 175 0.43 14.44 8.74
CA LYS A 175 1.32 15.57 8.38
C LYS A 175 1.68 16.49 9.54
N ASP A 176 0.83 16.56 10.56
CA ASP A 176 0.98 17.47 11.69
C ASP A 176 1.90 16.87 12.75
N PHE A 177 1.87 15.55 12.97
CA PHE A 177 2.71 14.87 13.97
C PHE A 177 3.88 14.06 13.38
N GLY A 178 3.85 13.70 12.09
CA GLY A 178 4.93 12.99 11.41
C GLY A 178 6.24 13.77 11.39
N LYS A 179 6.15 15.10 11.28
CA LYS A 179 7.30 16.00 11.44
C LYS A 179 7.86 15.97 12.86
N GLU A 180 7.00 15.95 13.88
CA GLU A 180 7.42 15.82 15.29
C GLU A 180 8.13 14.46 15.54
N LEU A 181 7.74 13.42 14.79
CA LEU A 181 8.34 12.09 14.82
C LEU A 181 9.67 11.98 14.06
N GLY A 182 10.03 12.95 13.22
CA GLY A 182 11.15 12.80 12.27
C GLY A 182 10.86 11.86 11.10
N PHE A 183 9.59 11.47 10.91
CA PHE A 183 9.12 10.63 9.81
C PHE A 183 8.30 11.52 8.86
N TRP A 184 8.99 12.33 8.05
CA TRP A 184 8.41 13.25 7.06
C TRP A 184 9.46 13.61 5.99
N GLY A 185 9.02 14.13 4.83
CA GLY A 185 9.93 14.49 3.73
C GLY A 185 10.65 13.26 3.18
N GLU A 186 11.97 13.33 3.02
CA GLU A 186 12.78 12.25 2.41
C GLU A 186 12.54 10.87 3.05
N THR A 187 12.27 10.82 4.36
CA THR A 187 12.00 9.55 5.05
C THR A 187 10.64 8.95 4.65
N LEU A 188 9.63 9.79 4.43
CA LEU A 188 8.34 9.36 3.92
C LEU A 188 8.43 8.97 2.44
N ASP A 189 9.19 9.73 1.64
CA ASP A 189 9.47 9.42 0.24
C ASP A 189 10.10 8.03 0.09
N ASP A 190 11.13 7.74 0.87
CA ASP A 190 11.80 6.43 0.90
C ASP A 190 10.84 5.30 1.30
N TYR A 191 9.94 5.59 2.23
CA TYR A 191 8.92 4.62 2.63
C TYR A 191 7.93 4.34 1.49
N ILE A 192 7.47 5.38 0.80
CA ILE A 192 6.56 5.25 -0.37
C ILE A 192 7.24 4.44 -1.47
N ASP A 193 8.51 4.73 -1.78
CA ASP A 193 9.28 3.97 -2.77
C ASP A 193 9.39 2.49 -2.40
N LYS A 194 9.69 2.18 -1.13
CA LYS A 194 9.71 0.78 -0.65
C LYS A 194 8.35 0.10 -0.80
N GLN A 195 7.24 0.81 -0.61
CA GLN A 195 5.92 0.22 -0.84
C GLN A 195 5.66 -0.03 -2.33
N LEU A 196 6.08 0.89 -3.22
CA LEU A 196 6.01 0.69 -4.67
C LEU A 196 6.80 -0.55 -5.11
N GLU A 197 8.01 -0.73 -4.58
CA GLU A 197 8.82 -1.94 -4.83
C GLU A 197 8.09 -3.21 -4.41
N LYS A 198 7.50 -3.24 -3.20
CA LYS A 198 6.70 -4.39 -2.72
C LYS A 198 5.49 -4.69 -3.58
N MET A 199 4.90 -3.67 -4.21
CA MET A 199 3.77 -3.80 -5.12
C MET A 199 4.19 -4.13 -6.57
N ASN A 200 5.48 -4.31 -6.84
CA ASN A 200 6.03 -4.41 -8.19
C ASN A 200 5.61 -3.23 -9.08
N ILE A 201 5.60 -2.01 -8.55
CA ILE A 201 5.24 -0.80 -9.29
C ILE A 201 6.48 0.09 -9.38
N LYS A 202 6.68 0.71 -10.54
CA LYS A 202 7.63 1.81 -10.71
C LYS A 202 7.00 2.97 -11.43
N VAL A 203 7.47 4.18 -11.14
CA VAL A 203 7.09 5.38 -11.89
C VAL A 203 8.08 5.58 -13.03
N SER A 204 7.60 5.60 -14.27
CA SER A 204 8.44 5.80 -15.46
C SER A 204 7.73 6.64 -16.51
N ASN A 205 8.41 7.67 -17.02
CA ASN A 205 7.86 8.61 -18.02
C ASN A 205 6.48 9.19 -17.65
N GLY A 206 6.25 9.37 -16.34
CA GLY A 206 4.98 9.87 -15.83
C GLY A 206 3.86 8.83 -15.76
N TYR A 207 4.14 7.53 -15.88
CA TYR A 207 3.17 6.44 -15.74
C TYR A 207 3.55 5.49 -14.61
N LEU A 208 2.56 4.79 -14.07
CA LEU A 208 2.77 3.61 -13.23
C LEU A 208 2.99 2.41 -14.15
N ILE A 209 4.06 1.66 -13.91
CA ILE A 209 4.44 0.50 -14.70
C ILE A 209 4.58 -0.69 -13.76
N ASP A 210 3.98 -1.82 -14.13
CA ASP A 210 4.24 -3.09 -13.49
C ASP A 210 5.68 -3.54 -13.77
N SER A 211 6.47 -3.70 -12.72
CA SER A 211 7.89 -4.05 -12.83
C SER A 211 8.12 -5.47 -13.35
N LYS A 212 7.16 -6.40 -13.20
CA LYS A 212 7.24 -7.78 -13.69
C LYS A 212 6.81 -7.85 -15.16
N THR A 213 5.61 -7.37 -15.49
CA THR A 213 5.02 -7.50 -16.83
C THR A 213 5.42 -6.38 -17.80
N LYS A 214 5.99 -5.29 -17.28
CA LYS A 214 6.31 -4.05 -18.02
C LYS A 214 5.09 -3.35 -18.62
N GLN A 215 3.88 -3.75 -18.23
CA GLN A 215 2.64 -3.12 -18.68
C GLN A 215 2.37 -1.83 -17.90
N ARG A 216 1.65 -0.90 -18.53
CA ARG A 216 1.16 0.28 -17.81
C ARG A 216 0.06 -0.14 -16.86
N LEU A 217 0.03 0.47 -15.68
CA LEU A 217 -1.04 0.32 -14.71
C LEU A 217 -1.80 1.63 -14.62
N THR A 218 -3.11 1.53 -14.44
CA THR A 218 -3.94 2.66 -14.01
C THR A 218 -4.89 2.20 -12.90
N PHE A 219 -4.97 3.01 -11.86
CA PHE A 219 -5.86 2.86 -10.70
C PHE A 219 -7.00 3.89 -10.74
N LEU A 220 -6.94 4.83 -11.68
CA LEU A 220 -8.01 5.79 -11.92
C LEU A 220 -9.16 5.08 -12.62
N GLU A 221 -10.39 5.27 -12.14
CA GLU A 221 -11.58 4.80 -12.86
C GLU A 221 -11.57 5.33 -14.30
N GLU A 222 -11.88 4.45 -15.25
CA GLU A 222 -12.24 4.91 -16.58
C GLU A 222 -13.48 5.78 -16.42
N LYS A 223 -13.33 7.09 -16.64
CA LYS A 223 -14.52 7.87 -17.00
C LYS A 223 -15.08 7.17 -18.23
N LYS A 224 -16.28 6.60 -18.11
CA LYS A 224 -17.15 6.42 -19.27
C LYS A 224 -17.23 7.77 -19.97
N LEU A 225 -16.38 7.98 -20.96
CA LEU A 225 -16.58 8.97 -22.00
C LEU A 225 -17.64 8.38 -22.94
N GLU A 226 -18.83 8.12 -22.39
CA GLU A 226 -20.03 7.86 -23.17
C GLU A 226 -20.65 9.23 -23.47
N ALA A 227 -20.47 9.64 -24.72
CA ALA A 227 -21.40 10.46 -25.49
C ALA A 227 -22.09 11.63 -24.77
N VAL A 228 -21.44 12.79 -24.75
CA VAL A 228 -22.15 14.02 -25.15
C VAL A 228 -21.88 14.21 -26.64
N GLY A 229 -22.40 13.27 -27.42
CA GLY A 229 -22.58 13.40 -28.85
C GLY A 229 -24.08 13.46 -29.09
N GLU A 230 -24.54 14.62 -29.53
CA GLU A 230 -25.74 14.82 -30.36
C GLU A 230 -27.04 14.17 -29.89
N VAL A 231 -27.90 14.92 -29.18
CA VAL A 231 -29.29 15.17 -29.61
C VAL A 231 -29.78 16.45 -28.90
N GLY A 232 -30.23 17.44 -29.69
CA GLY A 232 -30.91 18.66 -29.22
C GLY A 232 -30.71 19.82 -30.15
#